data_AF-A0A1B7UC48-F1
#
_entry.id   AF-A0A1B7UC48-F1
#
_cell.length_a   1.000
_cell.length_b   1.000
_cell.length_c   1.000
_cell.angle_alpha   90.00
_cell.angle_beta   90.00
_cell.angle_gamma   90.00
#
_symmetry.space_group_name_H-M   'P 1'
#
loop_
_entity.id
_entity.type
_entity.pdbx_description
1 polymer ?
#
loop_
_entity_poly.entity_id
_entity_poly.type
_entity_poly.pdbx_seq_one_letter_code
_entity_poly.pdbx_strand_id
1 'polypeptide(L)'
;MAWNDWQPVVRVGEPRFIAGVGNRIKVEVKTRGWLSRDWRCYFGSQVSQQQLDARYSSYPCWDEVQRIEGSCAEHEAEHYIEMIDAAIHYANTKLRSDALPRAILQGAFTERGGCAVRERQAELDELAKKLAKPEL
;
A
#
# COMPACT_ATOMS: atom_id res chain seq x y z
N MET A 1 1.86 -7.17 12.92
CA MET A 1 2.23 -8.10 11.83
C MET A 1 3.73 -8.09 11.75
N ALA A 2 4.36 -9.26 11.91
CA ALA A 2 5.80 -9.37 11.80
C ALA A 2 6.19 -9.15 10.33
N TRP A 3 7.37 -8.59 10.09
CA TRP A 3 7.92 -8.31 8.76
C TRP A 3 7.97 -9.57 7.85
N ASN A 4 7.94 -10.76 8.45
CA ASN A 4 7.89 -12.07 7.78
C ASN A 4 6.56 -12.40 7.08
N ASP A 5 5.48 -11.66 7.33
CA ASP A 5 4.16 -11.94 6.72
C ASP A 5 3.91 -11.12 5.44
N TRP A 6 4.86 -10.30 5.00
CA TRP A 6 4.70 -9.51 3.77
C TRP A 6 4.83 -10.39 2.53
N GLN A 7 3.80 -10.37 1.68
CA GLN A 7 3.80 -11.03 0.38
C GLN A 7 3.68 -9.98 -0.73
N PRO A 8 4.46 -10.08 -1.82
CA PRO A 8 4.34 -9.20 -2.95
C PRO A 8 2.96 -9.36 -3.60
N VAL A 9 2.42 -8.27 -4.12
CA VAL A 9 1.21 -8.33 -4.94
C VAL A 9 1.57 -8.95 -6.28
N VAL A 10 0.87 -10.00 -6.68
CA VAL A 10 1.14 -10.74 -7.92
C VAL A 10 -0.12 -10.88 -8.74
N ARG A 11 0.01 -10.83 -10.06
CA ARG A 11 -1.06 -11.19 -10.98
C ARG A 11 -1.39 -12.69 -10.84
N VAL A 12 -2.67 -13.02 -10.88
CA VAL A 12 -3.15 -14.41 -10.81
C VAL A 12 -4.09 -14.72 -11.97
N GLY A 13 -3.83 -15.81 -12.68
CA GLY A 13 -4.58 -16.18 -13.87
C GLY A 13 -4.34 -15.25 -15.07
N GLU A 14 -5.14 -15.46 -16.10
CA GLU A 14 -5.05 -14.70 -17.35
C GLU A 14 -5.85 -13.39 -17.29
N PRO A 15 -5.36 -12.31 -17.93
CA PRO A 15 -6.14 -11.09 -18.10
C PRO A 15 -7.44 -11.38 -18.86
N ARG A 16 -8.52 -10.73 -18.46
CA ARG A 16 -9.79 -10.80 -19.18
C ARG A 16 -9.97 -9.56 -20.03
N PHE A 17 -10.30 -9.78 -21.31
CA PHE A 17 -10.60 -8.72 -22.26
C PHE A 17 -12.10 -8.72 -22.53
N ILE A 18 -12.73 -7.55 -22.39
CA ILE A 18 -14.17 -7.36 -22.58
C ILE A 18 -14.33 -6.28 -23.65
N ALA A 19 -15.14 -6.56 -24.67
CA ALA A 19 -15.41 -5.60 -25.73
C ALA A 19 -15.95 -4.29 -25.14
N GLY A 20 -15.33 -3.17 -25.51
CA GLY A 20 -15.77 -1.83 -25.15
C GLY A 20 -16.48 -1.13 -26.31
N VAL A 21 -16.59 0.20 -26.22
CA VAL A 21 -17.16 1.03 -27.28
C VAL A 21 -16.06 1.42 -28.26
N GLY A 22 -16.29 1.21 -29.56
CA GLY A 22 -15.33 1.54 -30.62
C GLY A 22 -14.14 0.57 -30.65
N ASN A 23 -12.93 1.11 -30.75
CA ASN A 23 -11.67 0.34 -30.79
C ASN A 23 -11.06 0.08 -29.40
N ARG A 24 -11.84 0.32 -28.33
CA ARG A 24 -11.37 0.18 -26.94
C ARG A 24 -11.87 -1.12 -26.36
N ILE A 25 -11.03 -1.74 -25.54
CA ILE A 25 -11.37 -2.92 -24.76
C ILE A 25 -11.23 -2.60 -23.26
N LYS A 26 -12.13 -3.16 -22.45
CA LYS A 26 -11.96 -3.19 -21.00
C LYS A 26 -11.05 -4.37 -20.67
N VAL A 27 -10.05 -4.13 -19.83
CA VAL A 27 -9.09 -5.12 -19.36
C VAL A 27 -9.29 -5.33 -17.87
N GLU A 28 -9.37 -6.58 -17.43
CA GLU A 28 -9.40 -6.96 -16.02
C GLU A 28 -8.22 -7.87 -15.68
N VAL A 29 -7.41 -7.45 -14.72
CA VAL A 29 -6.28 -8.18 -14.17
C VAL A 29 -6.58 -8.57 -12.74
N LYS A 30 -6.60 -9.87 -12.45
CA LYS A 30 -6.73 -10.36 -11.08
C LYS A 30 -5.38 -10.35 -10.39
N THR A 31 -5.36 -9.96 -9.12
CA THR A 31 -4.17 -9.91 -8.29
C THR A 31 -4.42 -10.57 -6.94
N ARG A 32 -3.38 -11.15 -6.35
CA ARG A 32 -3.38 -11.66 -4.97
C ARG A 32 -2.32 -10.91 -4.18
N GLY A 33 -2.57 -10.73 -2.90
CA GLY A 33 -1.68 -10.04 -1.97
C GLY A 33 -2.32 -8.81 -1.35
N TRP A 34 -1.70 -8.30 -0.29
CA TRP A 34 -2.25 -7.17 0.47
C TRP A 34 -2.00 -5.84 -0.25
N LEU A 35 -3.08 -5.25 -0.79
CA LEU A 35 -3.06 -3.91 -1.41
C LEU A 35 -3.06 -2.81 -0.34
N SER A 36 -1.98 -2.74 0.44
CA SER A 36 -1.81 -1.72 1.49
C SER A 36 -2.01 -0.31 0.94
N ARG A 37 -2.29 0.65 1.83
CA ARG A 37 -2.41 2.07 1.42
C ARG A 37 -1.16 2.54 0.70
N ASP A 38 0.02 2.23 1.25
CA ASP A 38 1.31 2.65 0.68
C ASP A 38 1.55 2.00 -0.69
N TRP A 39 1.25 0.70 -0.83
CA TRP A 39 1.32 0.00 -2.11
C TRP A 39 0.44 0.67 -3.17
N ARG A 40 -0.82 0.98 -2.82
CA ARG A 40 -1.77 1.64 -3.72
C ARG A 40 -1.29 3.02 -4.13
N CYS A 41 -0.62 3.75 -3.24
CA CYS A 41 0.00 5.04 -3.57
C CYS A 41 1.15 4.88 -4.59
N TYR A 42 2.07 3.93 -4.40
CA TYR A 42 3.15 3.71 -5.37
C TYR A 42 2.63 3.23 -6.72
N PHE A 43 1.68 2.30 -6.72
CA PHE A 43 1.02 1.83 -7.93
C PHE A 43 0.33 2.98 -8.66
N GLY A 44 -0.49 3.77 -7.97
CA GLY A 44 -1.19 4.92 -8.54
C GLY A 44 -0.25 5.99 -9.09
N SER A 45 0.91 6.22 -8.44
CA SER A 45 1.96 7.09 -8.97
C SER A 45 2.49 6.57 -10.30
N GLN A 46 2.76 5.28 -10.42
CA GLN A 46 3.30 4.70 -11.66
C GLN A 46 2.27 4.72 -12.80
N VAL A 47 1.02 4.39 -12.49
CA VAL A 47 -0.11 4.50 -13.42
C VAL A 47 -0.24 5.93 -13.96
N SER A 48 -0.16 6.94 -13.09
CA SER A 48 -0.25 8.34 -13.48
C SER A 48 0.93 8.78 -14.35
N GLN A 49 2.16 8.38 -14.00
CA GLN A 49 3.37 8.71 -14.76
C GLN A 49 3.35 8.10 -16.17
N GLN A 50 2.81 6.90 -16.29
CA GLN A 50 2.70 6.16 -17.55
C GLN A 50 1.43 6.50 -18.35
N GLN A 51 0.58 7.41 -17.82
CA GLN A 51 -0.71 7.77 -18.42
C GLN A 51 -1.62 6.57 -18.71
N LEU A 52 -1.57 5.55 -17.84
CA LEU A 52 -2.39 4.34 -17.97
C LEU A 52 -3.78 4.56 -17.39
N ASP A 53 -4.81 4.09 -18.09
CA ASP A 53 -6.17 4.00 -17.55
C ASP A 53 -6.31 2.71 -16.72
N ALA A 54 -5.68 2.65 -15.55
CA ALA A 54 -5.71 1.48 -14.66
C ALA A 54 -6.09 1.85 -13.23
N ARG A 55 -7.02 1.11 -12.62
CA ARG A 55 -7.45 1.34 -11.23
C ARG A 55 -7.80 0.03 -10.55
N TYR A 56 -7.64 -0.04 -9.23
CA TYR A 56 -8.18 -1.16 -8.48
C TYR A 56 -9.70 -1.04 -8.38
N SER A 57 -10.41 -2.13 -8.60
CA SER A 57 -11.87 -2.22 -8.39
C SER A 57 -12.11 -2.37 -6.89
N SER A 58 -12.74 -1.37 -6.27
CA SER A 58 -12.98 -1.35 -4.82
C SER A 58 -14.25 -2.13 -4.45
N TYR A 59 -14.12 -3.42 -4.15
CA TYR A 59 -15.13 -4.25 -3.47
C TYR A 59 -14.42 -5.12 -2.41
N PRO A 60 -15.09 -5.45 -1.29
CA PRO A 60 -14.52 -5.36 0.06
C PRO A 60 -13.20 -6.12 0.23
N CYS A 61 -12.28 -5.47 0.93
CA CYS A 61 -10.87 -5.80 1.25
C CYS A 61 -10.61 -7.16 1.94
N TRP A 62 -11.59 -8.05 1.94
CA TRP A 62 -11.57 -9.38 2.54
C TRP A 62 -11.42 -10.48 1.48
N ASP A 63 -11.61 -10.16 0.20
CA ASP A 63 -11.43 -11.13 -0.87
C ASP A 63 -9.94 -11.36 -1.15
N GLU A 64 -9.51 -12.63 -1.19
CA GLU A 64 -8.10 -13.02 -1.43
C GLU A 64 -7.60 -12.57 -2.81
N VAL A 65 -8.53 -12.33 -3.74
CA VAL A 65 -8.26 -11.94 -5.12
C VAL A 65 -8.88 -10.58 -5.40
N GLN A 66 -8.01 -9.59 -5.56
CA GLN A 66 -8.36 -8.23 -5.92
C GLN A 66 -8.33 -8.07 -7.45
N ARG A 67 -8.96 -7.03 -7.99
CA ARG A 67 -8.97 -6.75 -9.44
C ARG A 67 -8.43 -5.36 -9.74
N ILE A 68 -7.57 -5.28 -10.73
CA ILE A 68 -7.21 -4.05 -11.43
C ILE A 68 -8.02 -4.05 -12.73
N GLU A 69 -8.75 -2.97 -12.97
CA GLU A 69 -9.54 -2.77 -14.19
C GLU A 69 -9.09 -1.51 -14.90
N GLY A 70 -9.31 -1.47 -16.21
CA GLY A 70 -8.93 -0.34 -17.04
C GLY A 70 -9.35 -0.50 -18.49
N SER A 71 -8.99 0.46 -19.33
CA SER A 71 -9.33 0.42 -20.75
C SER A 71 -8.16 0.85 -21.64
N CYS A 72 -7.92 0.11 -22.72
CA CYS A 72 -6.90 0.43 -23.72
C CYS A 72 -7.45 0.24 -25.13
N ALA A 73 -6.68 0.65 -26.14
CA ALA A 73 -6.99 0.28 -27.52
C ALA A 73 -6.71 -1.22 -27.72
N GLU A 74 -7.48 -1.88 -28.59
CA GLU A 74 -7.36 -3.33 -28.81
C GLU A 74 -5.95 -3.74 -29.28
N HIS A 75 -5.34 -2.96 -30.17
CA HIS A 75 -4.00 -3.21 -30.70
C HIS A 75 -2.87 -2.94 -29.68
N GLU A 76 -3.18 -2.32 -28.54
CA GLU A 76 -2.23 -2.04 -27.46
C GLU A 76 -2.40 -3.00 -26.28
N ALA A 77 -3.28 -4.00 -26.38
CA ALA A 77 -3.66 -4.86 -25.26
C ALA A 77 -2.46 -5.52 -24.58
N GLU A 78 -1.53 -6.08 -25.35
CA GLU A 78 -0.33 -6.73 -24.83
C GLU A 78 0.56 -5.74 -24.09
N HIS A 79 0.87 -4.60 -24.73
CA HIS A 79 1.68 -3.56 -24.13
C HIS A 79 1.05 -2.99 -22.85
N TYR A 80 -0.28 -2.83 -22.85
CA TYR A 80 -1.03 -2.36 -21.69
C TYR A 80 -0.89 -3.33 -20.49
N ILE A 81 -0.89 -4.65 -20.73
CA ILE A 81 -0.64 -5.65 -19.69
C ILE A 81 0.81 -5.56 -19.16
N GLU A 82 1.79 -5.42 -20.05
CA GLU A 82 3.20 -5.25 -19.64
C GLU A 82 3.38 -4.05 -18.72
N MET A 83 2.69 -2.95 -19.04
CA MET A 83 2.74 -1.72 -18.28
C MET A 83 2.07 -1.85 -16.90
N ILE A 84 0.96 -2.61 -16.80
CA ILE A 84 0.38 -2.99 -15.51
C ILE A 84 1.35 -3.84 -14.69
N ASP A 85 1.96 -4.87 -15.30
CA ASP A 85 2.89 -5.77 -14.62
C ASP A 85 4.13 -4.98 -14.11
N ALA A 86 4.62 -4.02 -14.91
CA ALA A 86 5.68 -3.10 -14.50
C ALA A 86 5.27 -2.18 -13.33
N ALA A 87 4.03 -1.68 -13.32
CA ALA A 87 3.51 -0.86 -12.24
C ALA A 87 3.35 -1.66 -10.92
N ILE A 88 2.89 -2.91 -11.01
CA ILE A 88 2.84 -3.84 -9.87
C ILE A 88 4.25 -4.09 -9.33
N HIS A 89 5.21 -4.39 -10.21
CA HIS A 89 6.59 -4.61 -9.82
C HIS A 89 7.17 -3.37 -9.11
N TYR A 90 6.99 -2.18 -9.69
CA TYR A 90 7.46 -0.93 -9.10
C TYR A 90 6.91 -0.74 -7.67
N ALA A 91 5.60 -0.92 -7.48
CA ALA A 91 4.96 -0.76 -6.18
C ALA A 91 5.49 -1.78 -5.14
N ASN A 92 5.69 -3.03 -5.54
CA ASN A 92 6.29 -4.05 -4.69
C ASN A 92 7.73 -3.68 -4.30
N THR A 93 8.54 -3.23 -5.25
CA THR A 93 9.93 -2.81 -4.98
C THR A 93 9.95 -1.63 -4.02
N LYS A 94 9.15 -0.59 -4.25
CA LYS A 94 9.09 0.59 -3.38
C LYS A 94 8.62 0.25 -1.97
N LEU A 95 7.56 -0.55 -1.85
CA LEU A 95 7.07 -0.95 -0.54
C LEU A 95 8.12 -1.76 0.24
N ARG A 96 8.80 -2.70 -0.43
CA ARG A 96 9.91 -3.47 0.17
C ARG A 96 11.09 -2.56 0.55
N SER A 97 11.46 -1.64 -0.34
CA SER A 97 12.54 -0.68 -0.13
C SER A 97 12.25 0.34 0.96
N ASP A 98 10.99 0.68 1.25
CA ASP A 98 10.64 1.62 2.33
C ASP A 98 10.40 0.88 3.66
N ALA A 99 10.05 -0.40 3.60
CA ALA A 99 9.98 -1.28 4.76
C ALA A 99 11.37 -1.57 5.36
N LEU A 100 12.42 -1.65 4.53
CA LEU A 100 13.82 -1.89 4.93
C LEU A 100 14.38 -0.76 5.84
N PRO A 101 14.26 0.54 5.48
CA PRO A 101 14.63 1.68 6.31
C PRO A 101 13.81 1.78 7.59
N ARG A 102 12.50 1.44 7.56
CA ARG A 102 11.66 1.52 8.75
C ARG A 102 12.04 0.49 9.81
N ALA A 103 12.50 -0.71 9.44
CA ALA A 103 13.00 -1.69 10.41
C ALA A 103 14.29 -1.21 11.10
N ILE A 104 15.18 -0.54 10.35
CA ILE A 104 16.42 0.06 10.89
C ILE A 104 16.10 1.27 11.79
N LEU A 105 15.12 2.09 11.41
CA LEU A 105 14.70 3.26 12.20
C LEU A 105 13.90 2.86 13.44
N GLN A 106 13.04 1.83 13.38
CA GLN A 106 12.28 1.36 14.55
C GLN A 106 13.19 0.76 15.62
N GLY A 107 14.31 0.13 15.26
CA GLY A 107 15.33 -0.28 16.24
C GLY A 107 15.92 0.91 17.01
N ALA A 108 16.21 2.03 16.33
CA ALA A 108 16.78 3.22 16.96
C ALA A 108 15.74 4.13 17.67
N PHE A 109 14.50 4.18 17.18
CA PHE A 109 13.44 5.03 17.75
C PHE A 109 12.77 4.41 18.98
N THR A 110 12.71 3.08 19.07
CA THR A 110 12.09 2.41 20.23
C THR A 110 12.96 2.56 21.48
N GLU A 111 14.29 2.55 21.36
CA GLU A 111 15.19 2.83 22.49
C GLU A 111 15.18 4.32 22.92
N ARG A 112 14.98 5.26 21.98
CA ARG A 112 14.97 6.70 22.31
C ARG A 112 13.60 7.22 22.76
N GLY A 113 12.50 6.67 22.24
CA GLY A 113 11.13 7.08 22.58
C GLY A 113 10.65 6.54 23.93
N GLY A 114 11.14 5.38 24.36
CA GLY A 114 10.81 4.80 25.68
C GLY A 114 11.36 5.64 26.85
N CYS A 115 12.47 6.34 26.64
CA CYS A 115 13.06 7.22 27.66
C CYS A 115 12.26 8.54 27.78
N ALA A 116 11.98 9.21 26.65
CA ALA A 116 11.28 10.49 26.63
C ALA A 116 9.79 10.41 27.03
N VAL A 117 9.11 9.29 26.76
CA VAL A 117 7.71 9.10 27.19
C VAL A 117 7.62 8.81 28.69
N ARG A 118 8.59 8.09 29.27
CA ARG A 118 8.64 7.85 30.73
C ARG A 118 8.96 9.12 31.50
N GLU A 119 9.83 9.99 30.98
CA GLU A 119 10.11 11.31 31.58
C GLU A 119 8.87 12.22 31.56
N ARG A 120 8.17 12.32 30.42
CA ARG A 120 6.92 13.09 30.34
C ARG A 120 5.80 12.54 31.22
N GLN A 121 5.68 11.21 31.33
CA GLN A 121 4.67 10.62 32.21
C GLN A 121 4.99 10.89 33.69
N ALA A 122 6.27 10.87 34.08
CA ALA A 122 6.67 11.20 35.45
C ALA A 122 6.42 12.68 35.79
N GLU A 123 6.63 13.60 34.85
CA GLU A 123 6.28 15.02 35.04
C GLU A 123 4.77 15.22 35.22
N LEU A 124 3.95 14.52 34.44
CA LEU A 124 2.48 14.57 34.56
C LEU A 124 1.99 13.95 35.88
N ASP A 125 2.60 12.85 36.33
CA ASP A 125 2.27 12.20 37.60
C ASP A 125 2.66 13.06 38.81
N GLU A 126 3.78 13.77 38.76
CA GLU A 126 4.17 14.74 39.81
C GLU A 126 3.27 15.99 39.83
N LEU A 127 2.81 16.46 38.66
CA LEU A 127 1.80 17.51 38.56
C LEU A 127 0.46 17.06 39.17
N ALA A 128 0.03 15.82 38.88
CA ALA A 128 -1.18 15.24 39.46
C ALA A 128 -1.10 15.13 40.98
N LYS A 129 0.05 14.71 41.55
CA LYS A 129 0.24 14.67 43.01
C LYS A 129 0.21 16.04 43.68
N LYS A 130 0.72 17.09 43.01
CA LYS A 130 0.66 18.47 43.53
C LYS A 130 -0.77 19.01 43.54
N LEU A 131 -1.56 18.68 42.52
CA LEU A 131 -2.95 19.09 42.39
C LEU A 131 -3.92 18.25 43.24
N ALA A 132 -3.52 17.04 43.65
CA ALA A 132 -4.32 16.16 44.49
C ALA A 132 -4.23 16.48 46.00
N LYS A 133 -3.50 17.53 46.41
CA LYS A 133 -3.57 18.02 47.80
C LYS A 133 -4.86 18.82 47.96
N PRO A 134 -5.81 18.39 48.81
CA PRO A 134 -6.96 19.22 49.14
C PRO A 134 -6.47 20.46 49.89
N GLU A 135 -6.95 21.65 49.48
CA GLU A 135 -6.79 22.85 50.29
C GLU A 135 -7.51 22.63 51.63
N LEU A 136 -6.74 22.59 52.71
CA LEU A 136 -7.14 22.79 54.09
C LEU A 136 -6.01 23.50 54.82
#